data_AF-E3MT92-F1
#
_entry.id   AF-E3MT92-F1
#
_cell.length_a   1.000
_cell.length_b   1.000
_cell.length_c   1.000
_cell.angle_alpha   90.00
_cell.angle_beta   90.00
_cell.angle_gamma   90.00
#
_symmetry.space_group_name_H-M   'P 1'
#
loop_
_entity.id
_entity.type
_entity.pdbx_description
1 polymer ?
#
loop_
_entity_poly.entity_id
_entity_poly.type
_entity_poly.pdbx_seq_one_letter_code
_entity_poly.pdbx_strand_id
1 'polypeptide(L)'
;MTDIDPNSPTNLRALMLYDISQRKTMQESIESHRVLCEHLGKQGISYDEYELCFNRCLNENYHSTIAKRDLTIPDIYVCILSDVINGKLAEKSIDDLCNAFKYHKIDKEDHLYWFKRFENGHLFSPVLLFPNDVLFEIAERCDLKTYLKLRKVSSGLRNIVDRLKPPYKNIEIRIYPYLITLRLNDVSLEYSHQQGPEVAFEELKFALMNPKLQLETLRVAWYSSSPFCNKVVGKYTTMFDDLLNSLNHKIHVEHCSINAERDERMMSVSRSITVTMRKQQY
;
A
#
# COMPACT_ATOMS: atom_id res chain seq x y z
N MET A 1 -4.77 -8.43 -2.84
CA MET A 1 -5.72 -8.02 -1.79
C MET A 1 -5.97 -9.27 -0.97
N THR A 2 -5.74 -9.26 0.33
CA THR A 2 -5.97 -10.46 1.15
C THR A 2 -6.84 -10.03 2.32
N ASP A 3 -8.12 -9.84 1.99
CA ASP A 3 -9.22 -9.72 2.94
C ASP A 3 -9.21 -10.90 3.90
N ILE A 4 -9.57 -10.68 5.18
CA ILE A 4 -9.97 -11.78 6.07
C ILE A 4 -11.01 -12.60 5.33
N ASP A 5 -10.75 -13.90 5.19
CA ASP A 5 -11.70 -14.82 4.59
C ASP A 5 -12.38 -15.65 5.65
N PRO A 6 -13.63 -15.31 6.05
CA PRO A 6 -14.35 -16.04 7.08
C PRO A 6 -14.69 -17.47 6.62
N ASN A 7 -14.63 -17.73 5.32
CA ASN A 7 -14.86 -19.05 4.73
C ASN A 7 -13.58 -19.88 4.60
N SER A 8 -12.40 -19.28 4.83
CA SER A 8 -11.16 -20.07 4.80
C SER A 8 -11.21 -21.15 5.90
N PRO A 9 -10.73 -22.37 5.64
CA PRO A 9 -10.85 -23.47 6.59
C PRO A 9 -10.30 -23.14 8.00
N THR A 10 -9.23 -22.36 8.06
CA THR A 10 -8.61 -21.94 9.33
C THR A 10 -9.48 -20.93 10.09
N ASN A 11 -9.95 -19.87 9.43
CA ASN A 11 -10.75 -18.83 10.08
C ASN A 11 -12.14 -19.34 10.46
N LEU A 12 -12.77 -20.12 9.58
CA LEU A 12 -14.07 -20.72 9.85
C LEU A 12 -14.00 -21.63 11.08
N ARG A 13 -12.96 -22.47 11.17
CA ARG A 13 -12.72 -23.34 12.32
C ARG A 13 -12.46 -22.54 13.60
N ALA A 14 -11.65 -21.48 13.54
CA ALA A 14 -11.37 -20.62 14.68
C ALA A 14 -12.66 -19.96 15.21
N LEU A 15 -13.48 -19.42 14.32
CA LEU A 15 -14.77 -18.82 14.65
C LEU A 15 -15.73 -19.83 15.29
N MET A 16 -15.87 -21.03 14.71
CA MET A 16 -16.74 -22.09 15.25
C MET A 16 -16.30 -22.54 16.64
N LEU A 17 -15.00 -22.78 16.86
CA LEU A 17 -14.48 -23.16 18.17
C LEU A 17 -14.70 -22.06 19.21
N TYR A 18 -14.54 -20.80 18.80
CA TYR A 18 -14.83 -19.65 19.64
C TYR A 18 -16.32 -19.59 20.01
N ASP A 19 -17.22 -19.72 19.04
CA ASP A 19 -18.67 -19.73 19.27
C ASP A 19 -19.11 -20.88 20.18
N ILE A 20 -18.55 -22.09 19.99
CA ILE A 20 -18.78 -23.25 20.86
C ILE A 20 -18.33 -22.95 22.29
N SER A 21 -17.18 -22.31 22.48
CA SER A 21 -16.67 -21.94 23.81
C SER A 21 -17.59 -20.94 24.54
N GLN A 22 -18.26 -20.09 23.76
CA GLN A 22 -19.27 -19.12 24.20
C GLN A 22 -20.65 -19.75 24.38
N ARG A 23 -20.77 -21.08 24.21
CA ARG A 23 -22.01 -21.87 24.30
C ARG A 23 -23.09 -21.45 23.30
N LYS A 24 -22.68 -20.90 22.15
CA LYS A 24 -23.61 -20.65 21.05
C LYS A 24 -24.09 -21.97 20.46
N THR A 25 -25.37 -22.00 20.11
CA THR A 25 -25.98 -23.05 19.28
C THR A 25 -25.46 -22.97 17.84
N MET A 26 -25.65 -24.04 17.08
CA MET A 26 -25.31 -24.06 15.65
C MET A 26 -25.98 -22.90 14.89
N GLN A 27 -27.26 -22.62 15.19
CA GLN A 27 -28.02 -21.55 14.54
C GLN A 27 -27.44 -20.17 14.85
N GLU A 28 -27.06 -19.91 16.10
CA GLU A 28 -26.41 -18.65 16.50
C GLU A 28 -25.01 -18.48 15.88
N SER A 29 -24.28 -19.59 15.71
CA SER A 29 -22.96 -19.59 15.06
C SER A 29 -23.06 -19.35 13.55
N ILE A 30 -24.04 -19.96 12.88
CA ILE A 30 -24.38 -19.68 11.47
C ILE A 30 -24.72 -18.19 11.30
N GLU A 31 -25.56 -17.64 12.18
CA GLU A 31 -25.94 -16.24 12.12
C GLU A 31 -24.74 -15.31 12.35
N SER A 32 -23.87 -15.64 13.30
CA SER A 32 -22.62 -14.92 13.54
C SER A 32 -21.72 -14.90 12.30
N HIS A 33 -21.60 -16.04 11.60
CA HIS A 33 -20.86 -16.17 10.36
C HIS A 33 -21.51 -15.40 9.20
N ARG A 34 -22.84 -15.43 9.09
CA ARG A 34 -23.60 -14.68 8.07
C ARG A 34 -23.35 -13.19 8.19
N VAL A 35 -23.51 -12.63 9.39
CA VAL A 35 -23.29 -11.19 9.65
C VAL A 35 -21.83 -10.80 9.36
N LEU A 36 -20.87 -11.65 9.74
CA LEU A 36 -19.46 -11.44 9.43
C LEU A 36 -19.18 -11.43 7.92
N CYS A 37 -19.77 -12.37 7.17
CA CYS A 37 -19.68 -12.43 5.71
C CYS A 37 -20.26 -11.17 5.06
N GLU A 38 -21.44 -10.72 5.50
CA GLU A 38 -22.08 -9.49 5.01
C GLU A 38 -21.21 -8.26 5.26
N HIS A 39 -20.64 -8.14 6.45
CA HIS A 39 -19.74 -7.03 6.79
C HIS A 39 -18.49 -6.99 5.89
N LEU A 40 -18.01 -8.16 5.46
CA LEU A 40 -16.85 -8.30 4.57
C LEU A 40 -17.22 -8.28 3.08
N GLY A 41 -18.49 -8.13 2.72
CA GLY A 41 -18.95 -8.19 1.32
C GLY A 41 -18.74 -9.56 0.68
N LYS A 42 -18.78 -10.63 1.48
CA LYS A 42 -18.57 -12.02 1.05
C LYS A 42 -19.84 -12.84 1.13
N GLN A 43 -19.94 -13.84 0.27
CA GLN A 43 -21.02 -14.83 0.34
C GLN A 43 -20.70 -15.85 1.43
N GLY A 44 -21.65 -16.13 2.32
CA GLY A 44 -21.52 -17.20 3.30
C GLY A 44 -21.53 -18.59 2.65
N ILE A 45 -21.03 -19.60 3.36
CA ILE A 45 -21.14 -21.00 2.94
C ILE A 45 -22.57 -21.52 3.13
N SER A 46 -22.90 -22.64 2.49
CA SER A 46 -24.22 -23.24 2.62
C SER A 46 -24.47 -23.78 4.04
N TYR A 47 -25.75 -23.90 4.41
CA TYR A 47 -26.15 -24.46 5.71
C TYR A 47 -25.56 -25.86 5.93
N ASP A 48 -25.71 -26.76 4.95
CA ASP A 48 -25.26 -28.15 5.06
C ASP A 48 -23.73 -28.24 5.24
N GLU A 49 -22.97 -27.42 4.51
CA GLU A 49 -21.51 -27.32 4.67
C GLU A 49 -21.12 -26.77 6.05
N TYR A 50 -21.83 -25.75 6.52
CA TYR A 50 -21.59 -25.17 7.83
C TYR A 50 -21.85 -26.18 8.94
N GLU A 51 -22.98 -26.87 8.89
CA GLU A 51 -23.38 -27.90 9.85
C GLU A 51 -22.32 -29.00 9.96
N LEU A 52 -21.81 -29.50 8.82
CA LEU A 52 -20.75 -30.51 8.78
C LEU A 52 -19.47 -30.01 9.48
N CYS A 53 -19.06 -28.78 9.22
CA CYS A 53 -17.89 -28.15 9.85
C CYS A 53 -18.10 -27.90 11.34
N PHE A 54 -19.27 -27.41 11.74
CA PHE A 54 -19.60 -27.11 13.14
C PHE A 54 -19.63 -28.37 13.99
N ASN A 55 -20.29 -29.43 13.51
CA ASN A 55 -20.34 -30.73 14.21
C ASN A 55 -18.95 -31.35 14.35
N ARG A 56 -18.08 -31.17 13.35
CA ARG A 56 -16.67 -31.57 13.45
C ARG A 56 -15.94 -30.79 14.55
N CYS A 57 -16.07 -29.47 14.57
CA CYS A 57 -15.46 -28.62 15.60
C CYS A 57 -15.99 -28.94 17.00
N LEU A 58 -17.28 -29.26 17.13
CA LEU A 58 -17.91 -29.65 18.39
C LEU A 58 -17.31 -30.95 18.93
N ASN A 59 -17.16 -31.96 18.06
CA ASN A 59 -16.53 -33.24 18.42
C ASN A 59 -15.04 -33.05 18.78
N GLU A 60 -14.30 -32.27 17.99
CA GLU A 60 -12.90 -31.94 18.27
C GLU A 60 -12.75 -31.24 19.63
N ASN A 61 -13.60 -30.25 19.92
CA ASN A 61 -13.60 -29.52 21.18
C ASN A 61 -13.89 -30.44 22.37
N TYR A 62 -14.89 -31.32 22.24
CA TYR A 62 -15.23 -32.32 23.26
C TYR A 62 -14.03 -33.24 23.58
N HIS A 63 -13.41 -33.81 22.54
CA HIS A 63 -12.25 -34.68 22.73
C HIS A 63 -11.01 -33.95 23.26
N SER A 64 -10.78 -32.71 22.81
CA SER A 64 -9.66 -31.88 23.29
C SER A 64 -9.78 -31.56 24.79
N THR A 65 -11.01 -31.29 25.25
CA THR A 65 -11.32 -31.00 26.65
C THR A 65 -11.04 -32.22 27.54
N ILE A 66 -11.42 -33.41 27.10
CA ILE A 66 -11.17 -34.66 27.82
C ILE A 66 -9.69 -35.02 27.81
N ALA A 67 -9.04 -34.90 26.65
CA ALA A 67 -7.64 -35.28 26.47
C ALA A 67 -6.65 -34.23 27.01
N LYS A 68 -7.13 -33.04 27.40
CA LYS A 68 -6.32 -31.86 27.77
C LYS A 68 -5.25 -31.56 26.71
N ARG A 69 -5.65 -31.60 25.43
CA ARG A 69 -4.76 -31.36 24.28
C ARG A 69 -5.10 -30.05 23.60
N ASP A 70 -4.08 -29.38 23.10
CA ASP A 70 -4.23 -28.13 22.36
C ASP A 70 -4.75 -28.39 20.95
N LEU A 71 -5.76 -27.62 20.56
CA LEU A 71 -6.17 -27.48 19.17
C LEU A 71 -5.18 -26.54 18.49
N THR A 72 -4.66 -26.90 17.33
CA THR A 72 -3.82 -26.00 16.51
C THR A 72 -4.63 -24.78 16.08
N ILE A 73 -4.26 -23.59 16.58
CA ILE A 73 -4.96 -22.33 16.27
C ILE A 73 -3.93 -21.27 15.90
N PRO A 74 -3.94 -20.75 14.65
CA PRO A 74 -3.01 -19.69 14.28
C PRO A 74 -3.64 -18.32 14.01
N ASP A 75 -4.96 -18.15 13.95
CA ASP A 75 -5.53 -16.84 13.60
C ASP A 75 -6.84 -16.53 14.33
N ILE A 76 -6.75 -15.66 15.35
CA ILE A 76 -7.88 -15.19 16.17
C ILE A 76 -8.52 -13.90 15.64
N TYR A 77 -7.98 -13.29 14.58
CA TYR A 77 -8.44 -11.98 14.11
C TYR A 77 -9.89 -12.02 13.62
N VAL A 78 -10.33 -13.16 13.06
CA VAL A 78 -11.73 -13.38 12.68
C VAL A 78 -12.68 -13.34 13.89
N CYS A 79 -12.21 -13.83 15.05
CA CYS A 79 -12.98 -13.81 16.30
C CYS A 79 -13.03 -12.40 16.89
N ILE A 80 -11.91 -11.65 16.86
CA ILE A 80 -11.86 -10.24 17.28
C ILE A 80 -12.80 -9.41 16.41
N LEU A 81 -12.77 -9.59 15.09
CA LEU A 81 -13.68 -8.88 14.18
C LEU A 81 -15.14 -9.22 14.46
N SER A 82 -15.46 -10.50 14.69
CA SER A 82 -16.80 -10.94 15.10
C SER A 82 -17.25 -10.25 16.40
N ASP A 83 -16.38 -10.15 17.41
CA ASP A 83 -16.69 -9.45 18.67
C ASP A 83 -16.97 -7.96 18.47
N VAL A 84 -16.18 -7.28 17.63
CA VAL A 84 -16.38 -5.85 17.29
C VAL A 84 -17.71 -5.64 16.58
N ILE A 85 -18.04 -6.48 15.59
CA ILE A 85 -19.32 -6.43 14.87
C ILE A 85 -20.50 -6.63 15.83
N ASN A 86 -20.34 -7.53 16.81
CA ASN A 86 -21.35 -7.79 17.84
C ASN A 86 -21.37 -6.74 18.97
N GLY A 87 -20.58 -5.66 18.86
CA GLY A 87 -20.55 -4.58 19.86
C GLY A 87 -20.00 -5.00 21.22
N LYS A 88 -19.19 -6.07 21.28
CA LYS A 88 -18.54 -6.50 22.52
C LYS A 88 -17.52 -5.44 22.96
N LEU A 89 -17.25 -5.33 24.26
CA LEU A 89 -16.16 -4.48 24.76
C LEU A 89 -14.82 -5.20 24.63
N ALA A 90 -13.73 -4.45 24.41
CA ALA A 90 -12.38 -5.00 24.25
C ALA A 90 -11.96 -5.90 25.43
N GLU A 91 -12.21 -5.46 26.67
CA GLU A 91 -11.90 -6.24 27.89
C GLU A 91 -12.62 -7.59 27.91
N LYS A 92 -13.90 -7.60 27.54
CA LYS A 92 -14.67 -8.84 27.47
C LYS A 92 -14.20 -9.73 26.32
N SER A 93 -13.85 -9.15 25.18
CA SER A 93 -13.33 -9.88 24.02
C SER A 93 -12.03 -10.63 24.35
N ILE A 94 -11.06 -9.97 24.98
CA ILE A 94 -9.79 -10.63 25.35
C ILE A 94 -10.02 -11.74 26.38
N ASP A 95 -10.88 -11.53 27.37
CA ASP A 95 -11.20 -12.54 28.38
C ASP A 95 -11.89 -13.76 27.75
N ASP A 96 -12.85 -13.53 26.85
CA ASP A 96 -13.54 -14.59 26.12
C ASP A 96 -12.60 -15.39 25.23
N LEU A 97 -11.69 -14.73 24.52
CA LEU A 97 -10.67 -15.38 23.68
C LEU A 97 -9.68 -16.19 24.52
N CYS A 98 -9.22 -15.66 25.65
CA CYS A 98 -8.35 -16.38 26.58
C CYS A 98 -9.07 -17.61 27.17
N ASN A 99 -10.37 -17.50 27.44
CA ASN A 99 -11.18 -18.62 27.90
C ASN A 99 -11.43 -19.68 26.83
N ALA A 100 -11.61 -19.26 25.57
CA ALA A 100 -11.79 -20.16 24.43
C ALA A 100 -10.50 -20.93 24.12
N PHE A 101 -9.37 -20.24 24.21
CA PHE A 101 -8.06 -20.73 23.77
C PHE A 101 -7.07 -20.81 24.93
N LYS A 102 -7.49 -21.36 26.08
CA LYS A 102 -6.79 -21.34 27.39
C LYS A 102 -5.29 -21.67 27.38
N TYR A 103 -4.88 -22.50 26.43
CA TYR A 103 -3.50 -22.97 26.33
C TYR A 103 -2.65 -22.16 25.34
N HIS A 104 -3.27 -21.25 24.59
CA HIS A 104 -2.60 -20.30 23.71
C HIS A 104 -2.44 -18.98 24.44
N LYS A 105 -1.19 -18.51 24.52
CA LYS A 105 -0.90 -17.19 25.07
C LYS A 105 -1.36 -16.14 24.04
N ILE A 106 -2.47 -15.48 24.32
CA ILE A 106 -2.94 -14.33 23.55
C ILE A 106 -2.25 -13.07 24.08
N ASP A 107 -1.62 -12.33 23.18
CA ASP A 107 -1.01 -11.05 23.52
C ASP A 107 -2.09 -9.98 23.68
N LYS A 108 -2.13 -9.33 24.84
CA LYS A 108 -3.15 -8.32 25.16
C LYS A 108 -2.95 -7.03 24.36
N GLU A 109 -1.71 -6.66 24.08
CA GLU A 109 -1.37 -5.46 23.31
C GLU A 109 -1.74 -5.66 21.85
N ASP A 110 -1.41 -6.82 21.28
CA ASP A 110 -1.81 -7.20 19.92
C ASP A 110 -3.33 -7.27 19.77
N HIS A 111 -4.03 -7.92 20.72
CA HIS A 111 -5.50 -7.94 20.75
C HIS A 111 -6.08 -6.52 20.76
N LEU A 112 -5.63 -5.67 21.68
CA LEU A 112 -6.14 -4.30 21.82
C LEU A 112 -5.90 -3.48 20.54
N TYR A 113 -4.75 -3.68 19.90
CA TYR A 113 -4.43 -3.06 18.63
C TYR A 113 -5.42 -3.45 17.52
N TRP A 114 -5.64 -4.74 17.31
CA TRP A 114 -6.57 -5.23 16.29
C TRP A 114 -8.02 -4.87 16.58
N PHE A 115 -8.41 -4.94 17.85
CA PHE A 115 -9.75 -4.57 18.30
C PHE A 115 -10.08 -3.12 17.94
N LYS A 116 -9.22 -2.17 18.33
CA LYS A 116 -9.36 -0.75 17.97
C LYS A 116 -9.33 -0.54 16.47
N ARG A 117 -8.52 -1.30 15.74
CA ARG A 117 -8.41 -1.18 14.29
C ARG A 117 -9.72 -1.56 13.59
N PHE A 118 -10.36 -2.65 14.00
CA PHE A 118 -11.66 -3.06 13.47
C PHE A 118 -12.77 -2.11 13.90
N GLU A 119 -12.75 -1.60 15.13
CA GLU A 119 -13.72 -0.59 15.61
C GLU A 119 -13.70 0.68 14.74
N ASN A 120 -12.52 1.07 14.25
CA ASN A 120 -12.35 2.20 13.33
C ASN A 120 -12.69 1.86 11.85
N GLY A 121 -13.21 0.67 11.55
CA GLY A 121 -13.63 0.25 10.21
C GLY A 121 -12.48 -0.14 9.26
N HIS A 122 -11.28 -0.39 9.77
CA HIS A 122 -10.14 -0.82 8.95
C HIS A 122 -10.08 -2.35 8.83
N LEU A 123 -10.51 -2.88 7.68
CA LEU A 123 -10.35 -4.31 7.34
C LEU A 123 -8.89 -4.69 7.05
N PHE A 124 -8.57 -5.96 7.25
CA PHE A 124 -7.21 -6.51 7.15
C PHE A 124 -6.62 -6.29 5.76
N SER A 125 -5.40 -5.74 5.72
CA SER A 125 -4.53 -5.81 4.55
C SER A 125 -3.21 -6.42 5.04
N PRO A 126 -2.79 -7.60 4.58
CA PRO A 126 -1.58 -8.26 5.10
C PRO A 126 -0.29 -7.46 4.89
N VAL A 127 -0.38 -6.41 4.10
CA VAL A 127 0.71 -5.50 3.81
C VAL A 127 0.85 -4.43 4.91
N LEU A 128 -0.09 -4.36 5.87
CA LEU A 128 -0.12 -3.40 6.98
C LEU A 128 -0.15 -4.10 8.35
N LEU A 129 0.65 -5.16 8.52
CA LEU A 129 0.93 -5.78 9.83
C LEU A 129 1.47 -4.76 10.86
N PHE A 130 2.02 -3.66 10.36
CA PHE A 130 2.50 -2.56 11.16
C PHE A 130 1.49 -1.40 11.18
N PRO A 131 1.36 -0.71 12.32
CA PRO A 131 0.72 0.60 12.37
C PRO A 131 1.25 1.54 11.26
N ASN A 132 0.40 2.42 10.74
CA ASN A 132 0.79 3.31 9.64
C ASN A 132 2.01 4.17 9.99
N ASP A 133 2.11 4.62 11.25
CA ASP A 133 3.25 5.34 11.83
C ASP A 133 4.56 4.55 11.74
N VAL A 134 4.54 3.25 12.06
CA VAL A 134 5.73 2.39 11.91
C VAL A 134 6.10 2.21 10.43
N LEU A 135 5.10 2.08 9.54
CA LEU A 135 5.36 1.99 8.09
C LEU A 135 5.90 3.30 7.52
N PHE A 136 5.44 4.44 8.02
CA PHE A 136 5.99 5.73 7.67
C PHE A 136 7.46 5.82 8.10
N GLU A 137 7.79 5.40 9.32
CA GLU A 137 9.17 5.39 9.82
C GLU A 137 10.09 4.48 8.98
N ILE A 138 9.63 3.29 8.61
CA ILE A 138 10.37 2.38 7.72
C ILE A 138 10.58 3.04 6.35
N ALA A 139 9.52 3.58 5.75
CA ALA A 139 9.56 4.16 4.42
C ALA A 139 10.39 5.46 4.36
N GLU A 140 10.42 6.25 5.43
CA GLU A 140 11.31 7.43 5.57
C GLU A 140 12.80 7.05 5.60
N ARG A 141 13.13 5.87 6.14
CA ARG A 141 14.50 5.37 6.22
C ARG A 141 14.97 4.62 4.95
N CYS A 142 14.08 4.43 3.97
CA CYS A 142 14.39 3.69 2.75
C CYS A 142 15.22 4.52 1.77
N ASP A 143 16.21 3.87 1.14
CA ASP A 143 16.85 4.42 -0.04
C ASP A 143 15.87 4.45 -1.23
N LEU A 144 16.19 5.23 -2.28
CA LEU A 144 15.30 5.38 -3.43
C LEU A 144 14.96 4.03 -4.10
N LYS A 145 15.94 3.12 -4.16
CA LYS A 145 15.75 1.80 -4.75
C LYS A 145 14.72 0.98 -3.98
N THR A 146 14.78 1.00 -2.66
CA THR A 146 13.84 0.31 -1.77
C THR A 146 12.47 1.00 -1.79
N TYR A 147 12.44 2.34 -1.77
CA TYR A 147 11.22 3.13 -1.90
C TYR A 147 10.42 2.74 -3.15
N LEU A 148 11.08 2.68 -4.32
CA LEU A 148 10.43 2.29 -5.58
C LEU A 148 9.95 0.84 -5.58
N LYS A 149 10.66 -0.06 -4.89
CA LYS A 149 10.21 -1.46 -4.72
C LYS A 149 8.98 -1.55 -3.83
N LEU A 150 8.99 -0.89 -2.66
CA LEU A 150 7.87 -0.89 -1.71
C LEU A 150 6.58 -0.40 -2.38
N ARG A 151 6.69 0.63 -3.22
CA ARG A 151 5.59 1.18 -3.99
C ARG A 151 4.93 0.18 -4.96
N LYS A 152 5.68 -0.82 -5.43
CA LYS A 152 5.21 -1.87 -6.34
C LYS A 152 4.62 -3.08 -5.61
N VAL A 153 4.78 -3.19 -4.28
CA VAL A 153 4.29 -4.33 -3.48
C VAL A 153 2.76 -4.37 -3.41
N SER A 154 2.13 -3.25 -3.04
CA SER A 154 0.66 -3.18 -2.93
C SER A 154 0.12 -1.75 -3.06
N SER A 155 -1.18 -1.62 -3.32
CA SER A 155 -1.86 -0.33 -3.32
C SER A 155 -1.86 0.35 -1.95
N GLY A 156 -1.96 -0.41 -0.86
CA GLY A 156 -1.92 0.12 0.51
C GLY A 156 -0.55 0.72 0.87
N LEU A 157 0.54 -0.03 0.63
CA LEU A 157 1.89 0.48 0.84
C LEU A 157 2.19 1.66 -0.08
N ARG A 158 1.75 1.60 -1.34
CA ARG A 158 1.86 2.72 -2.27
C ARG A 158 1.21 3.99 -1.70
N ASN A 159 0.00 3.89 -1.16
CA ASN A 159 -0.70 5.05 -0.58
C ASN A 159 0.02 5.64 0.64
N ILE A 160 0.77 4.85 1.40
CA ILE A 160 1.57 5.31 2.53
C ILE A 160 2.86 5.98 2.02
N VAL A 161 3.62 5.24 1.21
CA VAL A 161 4.89 5.67 0.63
C VAL A 161 4.70 6.97 -0.16
N ASP A 162 3.63 7.10 -0.93
CA ASP A 162 3.34 8.28 -1.77
C ASP A 162 3.00 9.55 -0.96
N ARG A 163 2.65 9.45 0.33
CA ARG A 163 2.41 10.60 1.22
C ARG A 163 3.69 11.21 1.81
N LEU A 164 4.77 10.43 1.80
CA LEU A 164 6.06 10.87 2.31
C LEU A 164 6.73 11.83 1.32
N LYS A 165 7.71 12.58 1.83
CA LYS A 165 8.62 13.32 0.95
C LYS A 165 9.47 12.28 0.23
N PRO A 166 9.38 12.16 -1.11
CA PRO A 166 10.13 11.15 -1.81
C PRO A 166 11.62 11.53 -1.76
N PRO A 167 12.53 10.55 -1.70
CA PRO A 167 13.96 10.80 -1.56
C PRO A 167 14.62 11.30 -2.86
N TYR A 168 13.86 11.86 -3.81
CA TYR A 168 14.39 12.44 -5.04
C TYR A 168 15.12 13.74 -4.72
N LYS A 169 16.43 13.74 -4.96
CA LYS A 169 17.28 14.93 -4.87
C LYS A 169 17.71 15.41 -6.26
N ASN A 170 17.99 14.47 -7.15
CA ASN A 170 18.50 14.75 -8.48
C ASN A 170 17.60 14.07 -9.51
N ILE A 171 17.06 14.86 -10.44
CA ILE A 171 16.32 14.34 -11.58
C ILE A 171 17.03 14.80 -12.85
N GLU A 172 17.33 13.86 -13.74
CA GLU A 172 17.86 14.15 -15.05
C GLU A 172 17.06 13.38 -16.10
N ILE A 173 16.49 14.11 -17.06
CA ILE A 173 15.85 13.52 -18.22
C ILE A 173 16.62 13.93 -19.48
N ARG A 174 17.02 12.93 -20.27
CA ARG A 174 17.63 13.15 -21.59
C ARG A 174 16.79 12.49 -22.65
N ILE A 175 16.36 13.30 -23.61
CA ILE A 175 15.49 12.88 -24.70
C ILE A 175 16.35 12.77 -25.95
N TYR A 176 16.52 11.55 -26.44
CA TYR A 176 17.21 11.26 -27.69
C TYR A 176 16.20 10.85 -28.77
N PRO A 177 16.63 10.74 -30.04
CA PRO A 177 15.72 10.37 -31.12
C PRO A 177 15.16 8.95 -31.08
N TYR A 178 15.79 8.06 -30.32
CA TYR A 178 15.45 6.62 -30.27
C TYR A 178 15.29 6.09 -28.84
N LEU A 179 15.63 6.89 -27.83
CA LEU A 179 15.53 6.51 -26.43
C LEU A 179 15.31 7.73 -25.53
N ILE A 180 14.69 7.50 -24.38
CA ILE A 180 14.65 8.45 -23.28
C ILE A 180 15.43 7.85 -22.11
N THR A 181 16.36 8.60 -21.54
CA THR A 181 16.96 8.23 -20.26
C THR A 181 16.38 9.10 -19.15
N LEU A 182 15.93 8.42 -18.09
CA LEU A 182 15.47 9.05 -16.86
C LEU A 182 16.40 8.60 -15.74
N ARG A 183 17.10 9.55 -15.15
CA ARG A 183 17.94 9.33 -13.97
C ARG A 183 17.28 9.98 -12.77
N LEU A 184 17.02 9.16 -11.75
CA LEU A 184 16.48 9.54 -10.46
C LEU A 184 17.54 9.22 -9.41
N ASN A 185 18.20 10.24 -8.87
CA ASN A 185 19.43 10.12 -8.08
C ASN A 185 20.47 9.25 -8.81
N ASP A 186 20.85 8.13 -8.21
CA ASP A 186 21.84 7.18 -8.74
C ASP A 186 21.21 6.09 -9.63
N VAL A 187 19.87 6.06 -9.75
CA VAL A 187 19.15 5.08 -10.55
C VAL A 187 18.97 5.62 -11.97
N SER A 188 19.49 4.90 -12.97
CA SER A 188 19.34 5.23 -14.39
C SER A 188 18.38 4.24 -15.05
N LEU A 189 17.36 4.76 -15.72
CA LEU A 189 16.33 4.00 -16.43
C LEU A 189 16.36 4.41 -17.90
N GLU A 190 16.29 3.42 -18.79
CA GLU A 190 16.33 3.61 -20.23
C GLU A 190 15.04 3.09 -20.87
N TYR A 191 14.41 3.93 -21.68
CA TYR A 191 13.15 3.63 -22.34
C TYR A 191 13.36 3.76 -23.84
N SER A 192 13.38 2.62 -24.53
CA SER A 192 13.42 2.61 -26.00
C SER A 192 12.08 3.05 -26.58
N HIS A 193 12.09 3.71 -27.73
CA HIS A 193 10.84 4.14 -28.37
C HIS A 193 9.94 2.97 -28.77
N GLN A 194 10.51 1.79 -29.00
CA GLN A 194 9.77 0.58 -29.35
C GLN A 194 9.00 -0.01 -28.16
N GLN A 195 9.36 0.35 -26.92
CA GLN A 195 8.81 -0.23 -25.70
C GLN A 195 7.82 0.69 -24.95
N GLY A 196 7.47 1.84 -25.53
CA GLY A 196 6.54 2.80 -24.91
C GLY A 196 7.25 3.89 -24.10
N PRO A 197 7.81 4.91 -24.77
CA PRO A 197 8.51 6.04 -24.12
C PRO A 197 7.58 6.87 -23.20
N GLU A 198 6.27 6.73 -23.35
CA GLU A 198 5.24 7.27 -22.46
C GLU A 198 5.44 6.82 -21.00
N VAL A 199 5.99 5.62 -20.77
CA VAL A 199 6.29 5.09 -19.43
C VAL A 199 7.30 5.98 -18.69
N ALA A 200 8.30 6.52 -19.40
CA ALA A 200 9.27 7.44 -18.82
C ALA A 200 8.60 8.72 -18.27
N PHE A 201 7.60 9.22 -19.01
CA PHE A 201 6.84 10.39 -18.63
C PHE A 201 5.88 10.12 -17.47
N GLU A 202 5.29 8.92 -17.36
CA GLU A 202 4.49 8.54 -16.19
C GLU A 202 5.35 8.42 -14.93
N GLU A 203 6.57 7.89 -15.03
CA GLU A 203 7.49 7.86 -13.90
C GLU A 203 7.97 9.25 -13.49
N LEU A 204 8.32 10.09 -14.46
CA LEU A 204 8.66 11.49 -14.21
C LEU A 204 7.48 12.24 -13.60
N LYS A 205 6.28 12.07 -14.15
CA LYS A 205 5.05 12.68 -13.65
C LYS A 205 4.82 12.34 -12.19
N PHE A 206 4.99 11.06 -11.84
CA PHE A 206 4.87 10.66 -10.45
C PHE A 206 5.87 11.39 -9.55
N ALA A 207 7.14 11.47 -9.96
CA ALA A 207 8.16 12.15 -9.16
C ALA A 207 7.79 13.63 -8.94
N LEU A 208 7.37 14.32 -10.01
CA LEU A 208 7.08 15.76 -9.99
C LEU A 208 5.71 16.10 -9.37
N MET A 209 4.75 15.17 -9.30
CA MET A 209 3.42 15.42 -8.73
C MET A 209 3.41 15.57 -7.20
N ASN A 210 4.51 15.25 -6.51
CA ASN A 210 4.58 15.38 -5.06
C ASN A 210 4.87 16.84 -4.65
N PRO A 211 3.94 17.55 -3.99
CA PRO A 211 4.14 18.96 -3.65
C PRO A 211 5.21 19.20 -2.57
N LYS A 212 5.65 18.16 -1.86
CA LYS A 212 6.76 18.23 -0.89
C LYS A 212 8.13 18.02 -1.55
N LEU A 213 8.17 17.78 -2.86
CA LEU A 213 9.40 17.58 -3.61
C LEU A 213 10.28 18.83 -3.52
N GLN A 214 11.55 18.63 -3.16
CA GLN A 214 12.58 19.65 -3.20
C GLN A 214 13.81 19.04 -3.84
N LEU A 215 14.13 19.49 -5.04
CA LEU A 215 15.27 18.99 -5.79
C LEU A 215 16.51 19.83 -5.50
N GLU A 216 17.63 19.14 -5.34
CA GLU A 216 18.96 19.75 -5.41
C GLU A 216 19.28 20.08 -6.88
N THR A 217 19.05 19.11 -7.78
CA THR A 217 19.30 19.30 -9.22
C THR A 217 18.16 18.81 -10.10
N LEU A 218 17.77 19.64 -11.07
CA LEU A 218 16.97 19.22 -12.23
C LEU A 218 17.77 19.47 -13.51
N ARG A 219 17.99 18.43 -14.31
CA ARG A 219 18.60 18.53 -15.65
C ARG A 219 17.65 18.03 -16.72
N VAL A 220 17.50 18.83 -17.77
CA VAL A 220 16.67 18.49 -18.91
C VAL A 220 17.50 18.74 -20.16
N ALA A 221 17.68 17.73 -21.01
CA ALA A 221 18.45 17.85 -22.23
C ALA A 221 17.74 17.18 -23.40
N TRP A 222 17.71 17.85 -24.54
CA TRP A 222 17.21 17.31 -25.79
C TRP A 222 18.36 17.15 -26.77
N TYR A 223 18.42 15.98 -27.41
CA TYR A 223 19.41 15.68 -28.42
C TYR A 223 18.70 15.38 -29.73
N SER A 224 19.06 16.10 -30.79
CA SER A 224 18.63 15.80 -32.14
C SER A 224 19.83 15.59 -33.05
N SER A 225 19.80 14.52 -33.85
CA SER A 225 20.85 14.19 -34.81
C SER A 225 20.39 14.33 -36.27
N SER A 226 19.09 14.56 -36.53
CA SER A 226 18.59 14.77 -37.90
C SER A 226 17.20 15.44 -37.97
N PRO A 227 16.78 15.96 -39.14
CA PRO A 227 15.47 16.59 -39.33
C PRO A 227 14.27 15.66 -39.04
N PHE A 228 14.39 14.37 -39.32
CA PHE A 228 13.35 13.38 -38.98
C PHE A 228 13.24 13.18 -37.46
N CYS A 229 14.39 13.19 -36.78
CA CYS A 229 14.49 13.10 -35.32
C CYS A 229 13.86 14.33 -34.63
N ASN A 230 13.87 15.50 -35.28
CA ASN A 230 13.23 16.71 -34.75
C ASN A 230 11.72 16.55 -34.51
N LYS A 231 11.01 15.79 -35.34
CA LYS A 231 9.56 15.58 -35.17
C LYS A 231 9.27 14.70 -33.96
N VAL A 232 10.07 13.65 -33.77
CA VAL A 232 9.96 12.71 -32.65
C VAL A 232 10.34 13.40 -31.33
N VAL A 233 11.47 14.11 -31.30
CA VAL A 233 11.89 14.92 -30.15
C VAL A 233 10.87 16.02 -29.85
N GLY A 234 10.25 16.60 -30.89
CA GLY A 234 9.15 17.56 -30.76
C GLY A 234 7.95 16.98 -29.99
N LYS A 235 7.50 15.75 -30.32
CA LYS A 235 6.41 15.08 -29.59
C LYS A 235 6.71 14.98 -28.09
N TYR A 236 7.90 14.53 -27.71
CA TYR A 236 8.27 14.38 -26.29
C TYR A 236 8.48 15.71 -25.58
N THR A 237 8.89 16.73 -26.32
CA THR A 237 8.94 18.10 -25.80
C THR A 237 7.55 18.55 -25.40
N THR A 238 6.55 18.38 -26.28
CA THR A 238 5.15 18.69 -25.96
C THR A 238 4.66 17.91 -24.75
N MET A 239 4.96 16.61 -24.66
CA MET A 239 4.59 15.81 -23.48
C MET A 239 5.24 16.31 -22.17
N PHE A 240 6.49 16.77 -22.23
CA PHE A 240 7.17 17.36 -21.08
C PHE A 240 6.52 18.68 -20.66
N ASP A 241 6.21 19.54 -21.64
CA ASP A 241 5.53 20.81 -21.39
C ASP A 241 4.13 20.59 -20.79
N ASP A 242 3.34 19.68 -21.36
CA ASP A 242 2.02 19.31 -20.85
C ASP A 242 2.11 18.77 -19.41
N LEU A 243 3.13 17.96 -19.11
CA LEU A 243 3.38 17.49 -17.76
C LEU A 243 3.63 18.65 -16.80
N LEU A 244 4.55 19.56 -17.13
CA LEU A 244 4.84 20.71 -16.28
C LEU A 244 3.64 21.65 -16.09
N ASN A 245 2.81 21.81 -17.13
CA ASN A 245 1.60 22.61 -17.08
C ASN A 245 0.47 21.93 -16.28
N SER A 246 0.49 20.60 -16.17
CA SER A 246 -0.49 19.84 -15.37
C SER A 246 -0.24 19.90 -13.86
N LEU A 247 0.94 20.38 -13.44
CA LEU A 247 1.28 20.50 -12.01
C LEU A 247 0.46 21.62 -11.37
N ASN A 248 -0.24 21.28 -10.29
CA ASN A 248 -1.00 22.24 -9.49
C ASN A 248 -0.14 22.97 -8.43
N HIS A 249 1.17 22.78 -8.47
CA HIS A 249 2.14 23.34 -7.55
C HIS A 249 3.44 23.64 -8.28
N LYS A 250 4.29 24.47 -7.68
CA LYS A 250 5.62 24.77 -8.20
C LYS A 250 6.64 23.80 -7.63
N ILE A 251 7.61 23.39 -8.46
CA ILE A 251 8.72 22.56 -8.02
C ILE A 251 9.85 23.46 -7.50
N HIS A 252 10.30 23.22 -6.27
CA HIS A 252 11.47 23.89 -5.74
C HIS A 252 12.75 23.16 -6.19
N VAL A 253 13.66 23.88 -6.84
CA VAL A 253 14.93 23.35 -7.34
C VAL A 253 16.08 24.29 -6.96
N GLU A 254 17.18 23.76 -6.42
CA GLU A 254 18.38 24.57 -6.15
C GLU A 254 19.17 24.84 -7.44
N HIS A 255 19.40 23.82 -8.25
CA HIS A 255 20.14 23.91 -9.52
C HIS A 255 19.30 23.37 -10.68
N CYS A 256 18.90 24.26 -11.59
CA CYS A 256 18.19 23.87 -12.80
C CYS A 256 19.08 24.11 -14.03
N SER A 257 19.25 23.08 -14.86
CA SER A 257 19.98 23.16 -16.13
C SER A 257 19.10 22.62 -17.26
N ILE A 258 18.85 23.46 -18.25
CA ILE A 258 18.01 23.12 -19.40
C ILE A 258 18.87 23.31 -20.64
N ASN A 259 19.19 22.23 -21.34
CA ASN A 259 19.93 22.27 -22.60
C ASN A 259 18.94 22.06 -23.75
N ALA A 260 18.42 23.16 -24.28
CA ALA A 260 17.51 23.17 -25.41
C ALA A 260 18.07 24.05 -26.54
N GLU A 261 18.06 23.54 -27.77
CA GLU A 261 18.54 24.28 -28.95
C GLU A 261 17.65 25.48 -29.37
N ARG A 262 16.56 25.79 -28.65
CA ARG A 262 15.65 26.92 -28.97
C ARG A 262 15.16 27.67 -27.73
N ASP A 263 15.26 29.00 -27.77
CA ASP A 263 14.97 29.93 -26.67
C ASP A 263 13.50 29.94 -26.18
N GLU A 264 12.51 29.75 -27.06
CA GLU A 264 11.09 29.75 -26.67
C GLU A 264 10.73 28.65 -25.65
N ARG A 265 11.56 27.60 -25.56
CA ARG A 265 11.37 26.42 -24.70
C ARG A 265 11.84 26.64 -23.27
N MET A 266 12.64 27.66 -22.99
CA MET A 266 13.01 28.02 -21.61
C MET A 266 11.82 28.62 -20.84
N MET A 267 10.85 29.20 -21.56
CA MET A 267 9.75 29.94 -20.95
C MET A 267 8.67 29.05 -20.32
N SER A 268 8.35 27.88 -20.91
CA SER A 268 7.38 26.92 -20.33
C SER A 268 7.89 26.38 -18.99
N VAL A 269 9.15 25.95 -18.97
CA VAL A 269 9.79 25.38 -17.78
C VAL A 269 9.91 26.39 -16.64
N SER A 270 10.16 27.66 -16.95
CA SER A 270 10.29 28.72 -15.95
C SER A 270 9.01 29.01 -15.15
N ARG A 271 7.82 28.67 -15.69
CA ARG A 271 6.54 28.93 -15.02
C ARG A 271 6.23 27.91 -13.91
N SER A 272 6.62 26.66 -14.13
CA SER A 272 6.33 25.54 -13.21
C SER A 272 7.46 25.29 -12.19
N ILE A 273 8.62 25.93 -12.37
CA ILE A 273 9.79 25.76 -11.51
C ILE A 273 10.10 27.05 -10.74
N THR A 274 10.34 26.92 -9.43
CA THR A 274 10.94 27.98 -8.61
C THR A 274 12.40 27.62 -8.37
N VAL A 275 13.29 28.40 -8.99
CA VAL A 275 14.75 28.24 -8.80
C VAL A 275 15.21 29.13 -7.66
N THR A 276 15.80 28.54 -6.64
CA THR A 276 16.40 29.30 -5.54
C THR A 276 17.81 29.72 -5.94
N MET A 277 17.92 30.90 -6.54
CA MET A 277 19.20 31.55 -6.81
C MET A 277 19.85 31.95 -5.47
N ARG A 278 20.80 31.15 -4.96
CA ARG A 278 21.73 31.68 -3.96
C ARG A 278 22.66 32.66 -4.68
N LYS A 279 22.63 33.94 -4.28
CA LYS A 279 23.66 34.91 -4.66
C LYS A 279 25.02 34.28 -4.36
N GLN A 280 25.78 33.93 -5.38
CA GLN A 280 27.21 33.71 -5.21
C GLN A 280 27.81 35.09 -4.89
N GLN A 281 28.16 35.30 -3.62
CA GLN A 281 29.12 36.34 -3.24
C GLN A 281 30.50 35.78 -3.54
N TYR A 282 31.14 36.30 -4.60
CA TYR A 282 32.58 36.41 -4.71
C TYR A 282 32.89 37.79 -5.30
#